data_AF-A0A534Y2D7-F1
#
_entry.id   AF-A0A534Y2D7-F1
#
_cell.length_a   1.000
_cell.length_b   1.000
_cell.length_c   1.000
_cell.angle_alpha   90.00
_cell.angle_beta   90.00
_cell.angle_gamma   90.00
#
_symmetry.space_group_name_H-M   'P 1'
#
loop_
_entity.id
_entity.type
_entity.pdbx_description
1 polymer ?
#
loop_
_entity_poly.entity_id
_entity_poly.type
_entity_poly.pdbx_seq_one_letter_code
_entity_poly.pdbx_strand_id
1 'polypeptide(L)'
;MRDSGSTGAQANSATIGTMAMRVIGSSGVAKVAGERKPTGLLLGTERVASPPRPARDLPETPPFPMIPFMDLQHTVRCLVRGVPHIFLGGVPAERAGDDRLALRKLGLTPTGRPALYSDAFTEGAQVPAVHTADGEGTPPPLRWDSPPPAARSLALLVEDPDAPTPNPFVHWIVTNISPVAATIEQALAKGAHVGRNSMFRSSWAPCAPPRGDEAHRYFFQIFALTRELRSGVSGRAALLSAIRGRVMGSSVLVGTYRR
;
A
#
# COMPACT_ATOMS: atom_id res chain seq x y z
N MET A 1 51.33 -41.48 -34.95
CA MET A 1 51.41 -40.69 -33.70
C MET A 1 50.08 -40.86 -32.96
N ARG A 2 50.13 -41.64 -31.87
CA ARG A 2 49.15 -41.87 -30.79
C ARG A 2 47.72 -42.34 -31.11
N ASP A 3 47.49 -43.51 -30.54
CA ASP A 3 46.32 -44.34 -30.34
C ASP A 3 45.19 -43.77 -29.48
N SER A 4 44.00 -44.28 -29.80
CA SER A 4 42.83 -44.71 -28.99
C SER A 4 42.63 -44.26 -27.53
N GLY A 5 41.38 -43.88 -27.25
CA GLY A 5 40.74 -43.98 -25.93
C GLY A 5 39.22 -44.08 -26.06
N SER A 6 38.68 -45.30 -25.93
CA SER A 6 37.24 -45.60 -25.85
C SER A 6 36.75 -45.63 -24.39
N THR A 7 35.44 -45.92 -24.23
CA THR A 7 34.71 -46.39 -23.02
C THR A 7 34.28 -45.30 -22.03
N GLY A 8 33.04 -45.23 -21.52
CA GLY A 8 31.90 -46.13 -21.61
C GLY A 8 30.64 -45.48 -21.00
N ALA A 9 29.49 -46.08 -21.32
CA ALA A 9 28.16 -45.73 -20.83
C ALA A 9 27.92 -46.24 -19.40
N GLN A 10 27.04 -45.58 -18.64
CA GLN A 10 26.13 -46.28 -17.74
C GLN A 10 24.89 -45.46 -17.39
N ALA A 11 23.74 -46.00 -17.78
CA ALA A 11 22.42 -45.67 -17.27
C ALA A 11 22.23 -46.29 -15.88
N ASN A 12 21.37 -45.68 -15.05
CA ASN A 12 20.65 -46.42 -14.01
C ASN A 12 19.25 -45.82 -13.82
N SER A 13 18.27 -46.72 -13.88
CA SER A 13 16.83 -46.55 -13.70
C SER A 13 16.41 -47.38 -12.48
N ALA A 14 15.53 -46.83 -11.63
CA ALA A 14 14.65 -47.50 -10.66
C ALA A 14 13.73 -46.41 -10.09
N THR A 15 12.42 -46.28 -10.37
CA THR A 15 11.24 -47.14 -10.18
C THR A 15 10.83 -47.37 -8.71
N ILE A 16 9.53 -47.11 -8.47
CA ILE A 16 8.58 -47.62 -7.46
C ILE A 16 8.35 -46.75 -6.21
N GLY A 17 7.09 -46.34 -6.04
CA GLY A 17 6.56 -45.75 -4.81
C GLY A 17 5.10 -45.30 -4.87
N THR A 18 4.20 -46.09 -5.46
CA THR A 18 2.75 -45.91 -5.35
C THR A 18 2.30 -46.26 -3.93
N MET A 19 1.64 -45.34 -3.22
CA MET A 19 0.85 -45.70 -2.04
C MET A 19 -0.57 -45.15 -2.18
N ALA A 20 -1.49 -46.05 -2.49
CA ALA A 20 -2.92 -45.86 -2.42
C ALA A 20 -3.34 -45.91 -0.94
N MET A 21 -4.15 -44.94 -0.50
CA MET A 21 -4.83 -45.01 0.78
C MET A 21 -6.33 -45.04 0.52
N ARG A 22 -6.90 -46.24 0.62
CA ARG A 22 -8.34 -46.53 0.59
C ARG A 22 -8.68 -47.07 1.98
N VAL A 23 -9.52 -46.36 2.73
CA VAL A 23 -10.19 -46.92 3.91
C VAL A 23 -11.69 -46.75 3.71
N ILE A 24 -12.38 -47.87 3.87
CA ILE A 24 -13.81 -48.12 3.67
C ILE A 24 -14.42 -48.36 5.06
N GLY A 25 -15.65 -47.90 5.27
CA GLY A 25 -16.60 -48.40 6.29
C GLY A 25 -16.44 -47.79 7.68
N SER A 26 -17.48 -47.62 8.50
CA SER A 26 -18.84 -48.18 8.45
C SER A 26 -19.74 -47.52 9.52
N SER A 27 -21.01 -47.28 9.15
CA SER A 27 -22.26 -47.45 9.94
C SER A 27 -22.34 -47.07 11.43
N GLY A 28 -23.35 -46.27 11.77
CA GLY A 28 -23.90 -46.15 13.12
C GLY A 28 -25.25 -45.42 13.12
N VAL A 29 -26.33 -46.19 13.11
CA VAL A 29 -27.73 -45.76 13.14
C VAL A 29 -28.14 -45.33 14.56
N ALA A 30 -28.87 -44.23 14.70
CA ALA A 30 -29.77 -44.02 15.85
C ALA A 30 -30.99 -43.20 15.43
N LYS A 31 -32.18 -43.78 15.64
CA LYS A 31 -33.51 -43.22 15.38
C LYS A 31 -34.28 -43.24 16.69
N VAL A 32 -34.73 -42.09 17.19
CA VAL A 32 -35.84 -41.88 18.15
C VAL A 32 -36.27 -40.42 17.94
N ALA A 33 -37.36 -40.08 17.24
CA ALA A 33 -38.79 -40.17 17.56
C ALA A 33 -39.30 -39.16 18.63
N GLY A 34 -40.31 -38.37 18.23
CA GLY A 34 -41.13 -37.49 19.08
C GLY A 34 -40.83 -36.00 18.87
N GLU A 35 -41.76 -35.06 18.67
CA GLU A 35 -43.22 -35.09 18.67
C GLU A 35 -43.75 -33.73 18.16
N ARG A 36 -45.06 -33.62 18.01
CA ARG A 36 -45.83 -32.68 17.17
C ARG A 36 -46.02 -31.27 17.77
N LYS A 37 -46.07 -30.24 16.87
CA LYS A 37 -47.03 -29.08 16.68
C LYS A 37 -47.67 -28.36 17.92
N PRO A 38 -48.33 -27.18 17.81
CA PRO A 38 -48.61 -26.35 16.63
C PRO A 38 -48.47 -24.81 16.77
N THR A 39 -48.53 -24.18 15.60
CA THR A 39 -48.81 -22.77 15.30
C THR A 39 -50.16 -22.32 15.88
N GLY A 40 -50.18 -21.16 16.54
CA GLY A 40 -51.39 -20.44 16.97
C GLY A 40 -51.29 -18.98 16.55
N LEU A 41 -52.21 -18.56 15.69
CA LEU A 41 -52.52 -17.19 15.29
C LEU A 41 -53.89 -16.87 15.91
N LEU A 42 -54.06 -15.74 16.61
CA LEU A 42 -55.36 -15.05 16.70
C LEU A 42 -55.24 -13.63 17.30
N LEU A 43 -56.18 -12.81 16.84
CA LEU A 43 -56.33 -11.37 16.91
C LEU A 43 -56.42 -10.77 18.32
N GLY A 44 -56.00 -9.50 18.43
CA GLY A 44 -56.41 -8.57 19.49
C GLY A 44 -56.61 -7.16 18.90
N THR A 45 -57.80 -6.61 19.12
CA THR A 45 -58.28 -5.28 18.71
C THR A 45 -58.06 -4.25 19.82
N GLU A 46 -57.71 -3.00 19.47
CA GLU A 46 -58.46 -1.76 19.76
C GLU A 46 -57.59 -0.48 19.72
N ARG A 47 -58.27 0.63 19.37
CA ARG A 47 -57.73 1.96 19.04
C ARG A 47 -57.54 2.83 20.28
N VAL A 48 -56.53 3.69 20.25
CA VAL A 48 -56.58 5.02 20.89
C VAL A 48 -55.98 6.07 19.94
N ALA A 49 -56.69 7.19 19.82
CA ALA A 49 -56.47 8.29 18.89
C ALA A 49 -55.22 9.14 19.20
N SER A 50 -54.71 9.84 18.19
CA SER A 50 -53.69 10.90 18.34
C SER A 50 -54.02 12.14 17.47
N PRO A 51 -53.65 13.35 17.95
CA PRO A 51 -54.17 14.67 17.53
C PRO A 51 -53.67 15.17 16.14
N PRO A 52 -54.23 16.28 15.60
CA PRO A 52 -54.04 16.71 14.21
C PRO A 52 -52.63 17.24 13.91
N ARG A 53 -52.19 17.03 12.66
CA ARG A 53 -50.90 17.49 12.12
C ARG A 53 -50.82 19.02 12.04
N PRO A 54 -49.75 19.65 12.57
CA PRO A 54 -49.32 20.97 12.12
C PRO A 54 -48.57 20.89 10.78
N ALA A 55 -48.42 22.05 10.15
CA ALA A 55 -48.11 22.29 8.75
C ALA A 55 -46.83 21.62 8.22
N ARG A 56 -46.83 21.38 6.89
CA ARG A 56 -45.62 21.09 6.11
C ARG A 56 -44.70 22.31 6.17
N ASP A 57 -43.68 22.24 7.01
CA ASP A 57 -42.49 23.06 6.84
C ASP A 57 -41.61 22.36 5.79
N LEU A 58 -41.42 23.04 4.67
CA LEU A 58 -40.40 22.72 3.67
C LEU A 58 -39.04 22.76 4.37
N PRO A 59 -38.17 21.74 4.25
CA PRO A 59 -36.78 21.93 4.62
C PRO A 59 -36.19 22.94 3.63
N GLU A 60 -35.89 24.14 4.14
CA GLU A 60 -35.00 25.06 3.44
C GLU A 60 -33.72 24.32 3.09
N THR A 61 -33.41 24.27 1.80
CA THR A 61 -32.14 23.74 1.32
C THR A 61 -31.02 24.63 1.87
N PRO A 62 -30.10 24.14 2.72
CA PRO A 62 -28.91 24.90 3.02
C PRO A 62 -28.09 25.02 1.72
N PRO A 63 -27.50 26.19 1.43
CA PRO A 63 -26.62 26.32 0.28
C PRO A 63 -25.49 25.31 0.43
N PHE A 64 -25.21 24.57 -0.64
CA PHE A 64 -24.03 23.73 -0.76
C PHE A 64 -22.82 24.47 -0.20
N PRO A 65 -22.08 23.93 0.78
CA PRO A 65 -20.77 24.46 1.05
C PRO A 65 -19.93 24.14 -0.18
N MET A 66 -19.68 25.18 -0.98
CA MET A 66 -18.50 25.26 -1.82
C MET A 66 -17.31 24.88 -0.94
N ILE A 67 -16.70 23.74 -1.24
CA ILE A 67 -15.51 23.27 -0.55
C ILE A 67 -14.29 23.90 -1.24
N PRO A 68 -13.55 24.82 -0.62
CA PRO A 68 -12.13 24.94 -0.88
C PRO A 68 -11.43 24.15 0.23
N PHE A 69 -11.30 22.82 0.09
CA PHE A 69 -10.44 22.06 1.01
C PHE A 69 -9.00 22.14 0.52
N MET A 70 -8.42 23.35 0.54
CA MET A 70 -7.05 23.43 1.01
C MET A 70 -7.14 23.27 2.52
N ASP A 71 -6.78 22.10 3.00
CA ASP A 71 -6.73 21.77 4.42
C ASP A 71 -5.95 22.87 5.16
N LEU A 72 -6.65 23.65 5.99
CA LEU A 72 -6.08 24.72 6.80
C LEU A 72 -4.94 24.17 7.68
N GLN A 73 -4.93 22.87 8.01
CA GLN A 73 -3.83 22.25 8.75
C GLN A 73 -2.56 22.09 7.90
N HIS A 74 -2.68 21.93 6.58
CA HIS A 74 -1.56 21.88 5.65
C HIS A 74 -0.95 23.27 5.49
N THR A 75 -1.79 24.28 5.27
CA THR A 75 -1.39 25.68 5.13
C THR A 75 -0.78 26.24 6.42
N VAL A 76 -1.41 26.01 7.58
CA VAL A 76 -0.91 26.45 8.89
C VAL A 76 0.41 25.76 9.25
N ARG A 77 0.63 24.50 8.84
CA ARG A 77 1.90 23.81 9.09
C ARG A 77 3.03 24.26 8.16
N CYS A 78 2.74 24.63 6.91
CA CYS A 78 3.69 25.32 6.04
C CYS A 78 4.07 26.69 6.63
N LEU A 79 3.11 27.40 7.21
CA LEU A 79 3.32 28.73 7.80
C LEU A 79 4.09 28.71 9.14
N VAL A 80 3.88 27.72 10.01
CA VAL A 80 4.40 27.75 11.39
C VAL A 80 5.86 27.23 11.52
N ARG A 81 6.45 26.60 10.49
CA ARG A 81 7.82 26.05 10.57
C ARG A 81 8.84 26.55 9.53
N GLY A 82 8.49 27.54 8.70
CA GLY A 82 9.48 28.13 7.81
C GLY A 82 8.92 29.23 6.91
N VAL A 83 8.95 30.47 7.41
CA VAL A 83 9.11 31.75 6.70
C VAL A 83 8.10 32.08 5.56
N PRO A 84 7.55 33.31 5.49
CA PRO A 84 6.49 33.69 4.56
C PRO A 84 7.03 33.98 3.15
N HIS A 85 7.18 32.98 2.28
CA HIS A 85 7.54 33.21 0.86
C HIS A 85 6.39 32.92 -0.13
N ILE A 86 5.25 32.40 0.34
CA ILE A 86 4.04 32.23 -0.49
C ILE A 86 3.51 33.58 -1.00
N PHE A 87 3.87 34.71 -0.37
CA PHE A 87 3.49 36.06 -0.82
C PHE A 87 4.47 36.71 -1.81
N LEU A 88 5.58 36.06 -2.19
CA LEU A 88 6.65 36.65 -3.02
C LEU A 88 6.99 35.83 -4.28
N GLY A 89 6.09 34.97 -4.75
CA GLY A 89 6.19 34.35 -6.08
C GLY A 89 7.44 33.49 -6.32
N GLY A 90 8.11 33.05 -5.26
CA GLY A 90 9.31 32.22 -5.32
C GLY A 90 9.04 30.82 -4.76
N VAL A 91 9.50 29.81 -5.48
CA VAL A 91 9.56 28.45 -4.96
C VAL A 91 10.64 28.38 -3.86
N PRO A 92 10.40 27.71 -2.73
CA PRO A 92 11.39 27.60 -1.66
C PRO A 92 12.70 26.98 -2.17
N ALA A 93 13.83 27.64 -1.93
CA ALA A 93 15.14 27.13 -2.37
C ALA A 93 15.59 25.88 -1.59
N GLU A 94 15.11 25.69 -0.36
CA GLU A 94 15.46 24.52 0.46
C GLU A 94 14.55 23.34 0.14
N ARG A 95 15.17 22.27 -0.37
CA ARG A 95 14.54 20.97 -0.63
C ARG A 95 14.83 20.00 0.49
N ALA A 96 13.98 18.99 0.67
CA ALA A 96 14.26 17.95 1.65
C ALA A 96 15.60 17.24 1.38
N GLY A 97 15.91 16.99 0.10
CA GLY A 97 17.20 16.49 -0.38
C GLY A 97 17.36 14.97 -0.34
N ASP A 98 18.17 14.46 -1.26
CA ASP A 98 18.37 13.01 -1.50
C ASP A 98 18.99 12.29 -0.30
N ASP A 99 19.88 12.97 0.45
CA ASP A 99 20.52 12.44 1.66
C ASP A 99 19.53 12.08 2.77
N ARG A 100 18.31 12.60 2.67
CA ARG A 100 17.24 12.32 3.63
C ARG A 100 16.35 11.16 3.22
N LEU A 101 16.46 10.62 2.01
CA LEU A 101 15.72 9.43 1.56
C LEU A 101 15.95 8.22 2.47
N ALA A 102 14.96 7.35 2.58
CA ALA A 102 15.03 6.16 3.43
C ALA A 102 16.23 5.27 3.12
N LEU A 103 16.48 4.95 1.84
CA LEU A 103 17.64 4.15 1.44
C LEU A 103 18.98 4.76 1.91
N ARG A 104 19.12 6.09 1.84
CA ARG A 104 20.34 6.80 2.26
C ARG A 104 20.47 6.80 3.77
N LYS A 105 19.37 7.07 4.49
CA LYS A 105 19.32 7.02 5.97
C LYS A 105 19.57 5.63 6.54
N LEU A 106 19.35 4.58 5.75
CA LEU A 106 19.63 3.20 6.13
C LEU A 106 21.01 2.71 5.67
N GLY A 107 21.77 3.52 4.92
CA GLY A 107 23.08 3.13 4.38
C GLY A 107 22.98 2.01 3.35
N LEU A 108 21.86 1.93 2.61
CA LEU A 108 21.59 0.84 1.68
C LEU A 108 22.01 1.20 0.26
N THR A 109 22.63 0.24 -0.42
CA THR A 109 22.79 0.24 -1.87
C THR A 109 21.68 -0.64 -2.46
N PRO A 110 20.86 -0.12 -3.40
CA PRO A 110 19.84 -0.92 -4.05
C PRO A 110 20.42 -2.17 -4.70
N THR A 111 19.92 -3.33 -4.30
CA THR A 111 20.33 -4.64 -4.84
C THR A 111 19.60 -5.00 -6.14
N GLY A 112 18.53 -4.28 -6.49
CA GLY A 112 17.61 -4.63 -7.57
C GLY A 112 16.68 -5.79 -7.24
N ARG A 113 16.60 -6.22 -5.97
CA ARG A 113 15.77 -7.35 -5.52
C ARG A 113 14.97 -6.97 -4.26
N PRO A 114 13.62 -7.07 -4.27
CA PRO A 114 12.79 -7.41 -5.42
C PRO A 114 12.90 -6.35 -6.53
N ALA A 115 12.79 -6.72 -7.80
CA ALA A 115 12.82 -5.75 -8.89
C ALA A 115 11.46 -5.05 -8.96
N LEU A 116 11.43 -3.71 -8.96
CA LEU A 116 10.21 -2.91 -8.86
C LEU A 116 9.88 -2.24 -10.19
N TYR A 117 8.61 -2.30 -10.57
CA TYR A 117 8.10 -1.75 -11.83
C TYR A 117 6.73 -1.11 -11.63
N SER A 118 6.34 -0.27 -12.59
CA SER A 118 4.98 0.21 -12.77
C SER A 118 4.55 -0.01 -14.22
N ASP A 119 3.30 -0.40 -14.44
CA ASP A 119 2.72 -0.45 -15.78
C ASP A 119 2.31 0.95 -16.29
N ALA A 120 2.31 1.95 -15.40
CA ALA A 120 1.92 3.32 -15.73
C ALA A 120 3.10 4.20 -16.19
N PHE A 121 4.34 3.90 -15.79
CA PHE A 121 5.52 4.68 -16.15
C PHE A 121 6.82 3.87 -16.00
N THR A 122 7.85 4.27 -16.74
CA THR A 122 9.21 3.72 -16.65
C THR A 122 10.12 4.58 -15.76
N GLU A 123 11.30 4.09 -15.42
CA GLU A 123 12.29 4.82 -14.62
C GLU A 123 12.56 6.24 -15.16
N GLY A 124 12.40 7.24 -14.29
CA GLY A 124 12.57 8.66 -14.57
C GLY A 124 11.42 9.31 -15.35
N ALA A 125 10.49 8.53 -15.89
CA ALA A 125 9.40 9.04 -16.71
C ALA A 125 8.34 9.79 -15.90
N GLN A 126 7.51 10.55 -16.61
CA GLN A 126 6.42 11.30 -15.99
C GLN A 126 5.35 10.35 -15.44
N VAL A 127 4.97 10.55 -14.18
CA VAL A 127 3.83 9.88 -13.55
C VAL A 127 2.54 10.39 -14.21
N PRO A 128 1.68 9.50 -14.75
CA PRO A 128 0.43 9.92 -15.39
C PRO A 128 -0.49 10.72 -14.47
N ALA A 129 -1.18 11.72 -15.02
CA ALA A 129 -2.01 12.67 -14.28
C ALA A 129 -3.07 12.00 -13.38
N VAL A 130 -3.59 10.83 -13.78
CA VAL A 130 -4.55 10.03 -13.00
C VAL A 130 -4.03 9.68 -11.58
N HIS A 131 -2.70 9.60 -11.39
CA HIS A 131 -2.09 9.32 -10.09
C HIS A 131 -1.69 10.56 -9.28
N THR A 132 -2.06 11.74 -9.79
CA THR A 132 -1.67 13.06 -9.26
C THR A 132 -2.90 13.84 -8.79
N ALA A 133 -2.67 14.98 -8.13
CA ALA A 133 -3.75 15.87 -7.70
C ALA A 133 -4.46 16.60 -8.85
N ASP A 134 -3.93 16.53 -10.08
CA ASP A 134 -4.60 17.08 -11.28
C ASP A 134 -5.48 16.03 -12.01
N GLY A 135 -5.52 14.79 -11.51
CA GLY A 135 -6.39 13.72 -11.99
C GLY A 135 -7.18 13.07 -10.86
N GLU A 136 -7.49 11.78 -11.01
CA GLU A 136 -8.31 11.03 -10.04
C GLU A 136 -7.61 10.80 -8.69
N GLY A 137 -6.28 10.92 -8.65
CA GLY A 137 -5.49 10.70 -7.44
C GLY A 137 -5.42 9.24 -7.00
N THR A 138 -5.50 8.28 -7.92
CA THR A 138 -5.38 6.85 -7.62
C THR A 138 -3.90 6.45 -7.46
N PRO A 139 -3.54 5.46 -6.63
CA PRO A 139 -2.15 5.00 -6.55
C PRO A 139 -1.70 4.42 -7.90
N PRO A 140 -0.42 4.63 -8.31
CA PRO A 140 0.12 3.96 -9.47
C PRO A 140 0.07 2.43 -9.31
N PRO A 141 -0.19 1.67 -10.38
CA PRO A 141 -0.04 0.22 -10.35
C PRO A 141 1.44 -0.09 -10.10
N LEU A 142 1.72 -0.88 -9.08
CA LEU A 142 3.08 -1.31 -8.76
C LEU A 142 3.14 -2.82 -8.76
N ARG A 143 4.17 -3.35 -9.41
CA ARG A 143 4.48 -4.77 -9.43
C ARG A 143 5.94 -4.99 -9.13
N TRP A 144 6.24 -6.16 -8.59
CA TRP A 144 7.61 -6.53 -8.31
C TRP A 144 7.83 -8.02 -8.53
N ASP A 145 9.07 -8.37 -8.83
CA ASP A 145 9.47 -9.75 -9.01
C ASP A 145 10.71 -10.10 -8.16
N SER A 146 11.01 -11.39 -8.14
CA SER A 146 12.27 -11.92 -7.62
C SER A 146 12.67 -11.40 -6.22
N PRO A 147 11.76 -11.35 -5.21
CA PRO A 147 12.18 -11.06 -3.85
C PRO A 147 13.23 -12.09 -3.41
N PRO A 148 14.24 -11.70 -2.61
CA PRO A 148 15.20 -12.65 -2.08
C PRO A 148 14.50 -13.85 -1.42
N PRO A 149 14.91 -15.11 -1.66
CA PRO A 149 14.18 -16.29 -1.18
C PRO A 149 14.01 -16.36 0.35
N ALA A 150 14.91 -15.72 1.10
CA ALA A 150 14.86 -15.64 2.55
C ALA A 150 13.93 -14.52 3.08
N ALA A 151 13.36 -13.70 2.20
CA ALA A 151 12.49 -12.59 2.59
C ALA A 151 11.23 -13.13 3.28
N ARG A 152 10.93 -12.58 4.46
CA ARG A 152 9.73 -12.93 5.22
C ARG A 152 8.61 -11.91 5.04
N SER A 153 8.95 -10.67 4.71
CA SER A 153 8.00 -9.63 4.34
C SER A 153 8.67 -8.59 3.44
N LEU A 154 7.86 -7.83 2.72
CA LEU A 154 8.29 -6.64 2.01
C LEU A 154 7.68 -5.38 2.64
N ALA A 155 8.32 -4.24 2.42
CA ALA A 155 7.78 -2.93 2.75
C ALA A 155 7.99 -1.96 1.58
N LEU A 156 6.98 -1.17 1.27
CA LEU A 156 6.99 -0.10 0.27
C LEU A 156 6.92 1.25 0.97
N LEU A 157 7.75 2.19 0.52
CA LEU A 157 7.77 3.57 0.96
C LEU A 157 7.95 4.48 -0.25
N VAL A 158 7.02 5.41 -0.45
CA VAL A 158 7.11 6.40 -1.52
C VAL A 158 7.37 7.77 -0.93
N GLU A 159 8.44 8.43 -1.36
CA GLU A 159 8.87 9.72 -0.82
C GLU A 159 9.26 10.71 -1.93
N ASP A 160 9.04 11.98 -1.67
CA ASP A 160 9.43 13.12 -2.50
C ASP A 160 10.50 13.94 -1.77
N PRO A 161 11.79 13.84 -2.16
CA PRO A 161 12.88 14.64 -1.60
C PRO A 161 12.92 16.08 -2.15
N ASP A 162 12.16 16.38 -3.19
CA ASP A 162 12.08 17.70 -3.82
C ASP A 162 10.98 18.56 -3.20
N ALA A 163 10.16 17.99 -2.31
CA ALA A 163 9.23 18.75 -1.48
C ALA A 163 9.95 19.85 -0.68
N PRO A 164 9.39 21.06 -0.60
CA PRO A 164 9.95 22.17 0.17
C PRO A 164 9.66 22.00 1.67
N THR A 165 10.18 20.91 2.24
CA THR A 165 9.99 20.52 3.64
C THR A 165 11.30 20.04 4.26
N PRO A 166 11.49 20.13 5.59
CA PRO A 166 12.73 19.67 6.24
C PRO A 166 13.02 18.17 6.12
N ASN A 167 12.06 17.36 5.67
CA ASN A 167 12.21 15.93 5.42
C ASN A 167 11.43 15.57 4.16
N PRO A 168 11.78 14.46 3.46
CA PRO A 168 11.04 14.04 2.28
C PRO A 168 9.56 13.88 2.57
N PHE A 169 8.72 14.34 1.65
CA PHE A 169 7.28 14.19 1.80
C PHE A 169 6.90 12.73 1.52
N VAL A 170 6.25 12.09 2.48
CA VAL A 170 5.89 10.68 2.38
C VAL A 170 4.54 10.59 1.69
N HIS A 171 4.52 9.95 0.52
CA HIS A 171 3.31 9.73 -0.25
C HIS A 171 2.59 8.43 0.15
N TRP A 172 3.35 7.39 0.46
CA TRP A 172 2.75 6.10 0.81
C TRP A 172 3.65 5.24 1.65
N ILE A 173 3.04 4.46 2.55
CA ILE A 173 3.70 3.44 3.35
C ILE A 173 2.82 2.19 3.29
N VAL A 174 3.38 1.08 2.82
CA VAL A 174 2.75 -0.24 2.89
C VAL A 174 3.73 -1.21 3.49
N THR A 175 3.31 -1.96 4.50
CA THR A 175 4.15 -2.83 5.33
C THR A 175 3.55 -4.21 5.41
N ASN A 176 4.35 -5.19 5.81
CA ASN A 176 3.94 -6.59 5.91
C ASN A 176 3.33 -7.10 4.60
N ILE A 177 3.90 -6.65 3.48
CA ILE A 177 3.57 -7.18 2.16
C ILE A 177 4.08 -8.62 2.12
N SER A 178 3.20 -9.55 1.77
CA SER A 178 3.57 -10.95 1.62
C SER A 178 4.62 -11.11 0.51
N PRO A 179 5.73 -11.86 0.72
CA PRO A 179 6.75 -12.09 -0.31
C PRO A 179 6.23 -12.80 -1.57
N VAL A 180 5.07 -13.47 -1.49
CA VAL A 180 4.44 -14.14 -2.63
C VAL A 180 3.43 -13.25 -3.38
N ALA A 181 3.15 -12.05 -2.88
CA ALA A 181 2.40 -11.06 -3.67
C ALA A 181 3.32 -10.50 -4.76
N ALA A 182 2.79 -10.30 -5.96
CA ALA A 182 3.52 -9.74 -7.10
C ALA A 182 3.05 -8.32 -7.46
N THR A 183 1.89 -7.89 -6.96
CA THR A 183 1.35 -6.55 -7.18
C THR A 183 0.88 -5.91 -5.88
N ILE A 184 0.72 -4.59 -5.92
CA ILE A 184 0.25 -3.83 -4.77
C ILE A 184 -1.20 -4.15 -4.40
N GLU A 185 -2.06 -4.43 -5.38
CA GLU A 185 -3.44 -4.85 -5.17
C GLU A 185 -3.49 -6.21 -4.48
N GLN A 186 -2.67 -7.16 -4.92
CA GLN A 186 -2.54 -8.47 -4.28
C GLN A 186 -2.00 -8.35 -2.85
N ALA A 187 -1.03 -7.46 -2.62
CA ALA A 187 -0.48 -7.21 -1.30
C ALA A 187 -1.57 -6.70 -0.34
N LEU A 188 -2.35 -5.71 -0.75
CA LEU A 188 -3.45 -5.17 0.03
C LEU A 188 -4.54 -6.21 0.28
N ALA A 189 -4.93 -6.99 -0.73
CA ALA A 189 -5.91 -8.07 -0.60
C ALA A 189 -5.44 -9.18 0.37
N LYS A 190 -4.13 -9.39 0.50
CA LYS A 190 -3.52 -10.35 1.43
C LYS A 190 -3.24 -9.77 2.82
N GLY A 191 -3.75 -8.57 3.12
CA GLY A 191 -3.67 -7.98 4.46
C GLY A 191 -2.41 -7.17 4.74
N ALA A 192 -1.71 -6.68 3.71
CA ALA A 192 -0.65 -5.70 3.91
C ALA A 192 -1.19 -4.45 4.64
N HIS A 193 -0.41 -3.91 5.56
CA HIS A 193 -0.81 -2.79 6.42
C HIS A 193 -0.38 -1.45 5.81
N VAL A 194 -1.32 -0.52 5.69
CA VAL A 194 -1.08 0.85 5.20
C VAL A 194 -0.79 1.81 6.36
N GLY A 195 0.43 2.36 6.37
CA GLY A 195 0.87 3.33 7.37
C GLY A 195 0.46 4.77 7.06
N ARG A 196 0.61 5.67 8.05
CA ARG A 196 0.32 7.11 7.87
C ARG A 196 1.37 7.81 7.01
N ASN A 197 0.90 8.53 5.99
CA ASN A 197 1.71 9.40 5.13
C ASN A 197 1.94 10.80 5.74
N SER A 198 2.60 11.72 5.03
CA SER A 198 2.88 13.07 5.53
C SER A 198 1.63 13.94 5.75
N MET A 199 0.51 13.59 5.11
CA MET A 199 -0.82 14.18 5.34
C MET A 199 -1.58 13.47 6.48
N PHE A 200 -0.90 12.62 7.24
CA PHE A 200 -1.45 11.87 8.37
C PHE A 200 -2.54 10.86 8.02
N ARG A 201 -2.73 10.54 6.74
CA ARG A 201 -3.71 9.56 6.25
C ARG A 201 -3.06 8.20 5.99
N SER A 202 -3.80 7.12 6.22
CA SER A 202 -3.39 5.75 5.86
C SER A 202 -3.83 5.42 4.43
N SER A 203 -3.36 6.21 3.47
CA SER A 203 -3.70 6.07 2.05
C SER A 203 -2.56 6.60 1.17
N TRP A 204 -2.66 6.39 -0.14
CA TRP A 204 -1.87 7.12 -1.12
C TRP A 204 -2.10 8.63 -0.99
N ALA A 205 -1.03 9.41 -1.10
CA ALA A 205 -1.08 10.84 -1.32
C ALA A 205 -0.74 11.11 -2.79
N PRO A 206 -1.64 11.70 -3.59
CA PRO A 206 -1.34 12.02 -4.98
C PRO A 206 -0.14 12.95 -5.15
N CYS A 207 0.60 12.81 -6.24
CA CYS A 207 1.66 13.75 -6.61
C CYS A 207 1.06 15.16 -6.78
N ALA A 208 1.61 16.15 -6.08
CA ALA A 208 1.06 17.50 -6.06
C ALA A 208 2.16 18.54 -5.84
N PRO A 209 3.18 18.60 -6.72
CA PRO A 209 4.23 19.62 -6.58
C PRO A 209 3.60 21.01 -6.73
N PRO A 210 4.20 22.06 -6.16
CA PRO A 210 3.73 23.43 -6.36
C PRO A 210 3.67 23.80 -7.86
N ARG A 211 2.70 24.63 -8.24
CA ARG A 211 2.60 25.10 -9.64
C ARG A 211 3.80 25.97 -9.98
N GLY A 212 4.38 25.77 -11.16
CA GLY A 212 5.58 26.50 -11.60
C GLY A 212 6.87 26.06 -10.93
N ASP A 213 6.85 25.00 -10.13
CA ASP A 213 8.05 24.36 -9.60
C ASP A 213 8.76 23.50 -10.68
N GLU A 214 10.01 23.15 -10.44
CA GLU A 214 10.70 22.09 -11.18
C GLU A 214 9.95 20.75 -11.02
N ALA A 215 10.26 19.79 -11.88
CA ALA A 215 9.67 18.47 -11.75
C ALA A 215 10.16 17.80 -10.46
N HIS A 216 9.22 17.47 -9.56
CA HIS A 216 9.54 16.69 -8.37
C HIS A 216 9.74 15.22 -8.76
N ARG A 217 10.66 14.56 -8.06
CA ARG A 217 10.94 13.13 -8.17
C ARG A 217 10.23 12.38 -7.04
N TYR A 218 9.57 11.29 -7.39
CA TYR A 218 8.88 10.40 -6.46
C TYR A 218 9.64 9.08 -6.41
N PHE A 219 10.29 8.82 -5.29
CA PHE A 219 11.09 7.62 -5.06
C PHE A 219 10.22 6.51 -4.48
N PHE A 220 9.85 5.56 -5.31
CA PHE A 220 9.18 4.33 -4.92
C PHE A 220 10.25 3.35 -4.45
N GLN A 221 10.37 3.15 -3.15
CA GLN A 221 11.39 2.32 -2.53
C GLN A 221 10.74 1.05 -1.96
N ILE A 222 11.18 -0.13 -2.41
CA ILE A 222 10.74 -1.40 -1.85
C ILE A 222 11.90 -2.10 -1.14
N PHE A 223 11.60 -2.70 0.01
CA PHE A 223 12.57 -3.36 0.89
C PHE A 223 12.12 -4.78 1.18
N ALA A 224 13.01 -5.75 0.97
CA ALA A 224 12.85 -7.13 1.44
C ALA A 224 13.44 -7.28 2.84
N LEU A 225 12.64 -7.85 3.75
CA LEU A 225 12.94 -7.90 5.18
C LEU A 225 13.14 -9.34 5.66
N THR A 226 14.05 -9.53 6.61
CA THR A 226 14.32 -10.82 7.27
C THR A 226 13.20 -11.33 8.16
N ARG A 227 12.23 -10.47 8.50
CA ARG A 227 11.08 -10.79 9.37
C ARG A 227 9.93 -9.81 9.15
N GLU A 228 8.73 -10.23 9.52
CA GLU A 228 7.57 -9.35 9.60
C GLU A 228 7.75 -8.23 10.63
N LEU A 229 7.09 -7.10 10.37
CA LEU A 229 7.05 -5.97 11.28
C LEU A 229 5.92 -6.16 12.30
N ARG A 230 6.16 -5.70 13.54
CA ARG A 230 5.12 -5.66 14.57
C ARG A 230 3.94 -4.80 14.09
N SER A 231 2.74 -5.12 14.57
CA SER A 231 1.56 -4.30 14.30
C SER A 231 1.77 -2.86 14.77
N GLY A 232 1.11 -1.92 14.09
CA GLY A 232 1.15 -0.50 14.46
C GLY A 232 2.37 0.30 13.97
N VAL A 233 3.27 -0.30 13.17
CA VAL A 233 4.29 0.50 12.47
C VAL A 233 3.58 1.46 11.51
N SER A 234 3.61 2.75 11.86
CA SER A 234 2.92 3.79 11.13
C SER A 234 3.78 5.04 11.08
N GLY A 235 3.88 5.63 9.88
CA GLY A 235 4.75 6.77 9.64
C GLY A 235 6.21 6.37 9.36
N ARG A 236 6.91 7.32 8.75
CA ARG A 236 8.28 7.16 8.24
C ARG A 236 9.30 6.77 9.31
N ALA A 237 9.32 7.51 10.42
CA ALA A 237 10.31 7.31 11.48
C ALA A 237 10.17 5.92 12.12
N ALA A 238 8.93 5.49 12.38
CA ALA A 238 8.64 4.16 12.90
C ALA A 238 9.07 3.07 11.91
N LEU A 239 8.77 3.24 10.61
CA LEU A 239 9.21 2.32 9.56
C LEU A 239 10.73 2.20 9.51
N LEU A 240 11.46 3.32 9.42
CA LEU A 240 12.93 3.33 9.34
C LEU A 240 13.57 2.63 10.55
N SER A 241 13.05 2.91 11.75
CA SER A 241 13.49 2.22 12.97
C SER A 241 13.20 0.71 12.91
N ALA A 242 12.03 0.34 12.37
CA ALA A 242 11.59 -1.04 12.28
C ALA A 242 12.32 -1.87 11.22
N ILE A 243 12.87 -1.26 10.17
CA ILE A 243 13.58 -2.01 9.10
C ILE A 243 15.10 -1.94 9.21
N ARG A 244 15.66 -1.05 10.04
CA ARG A 244 17.11 -0.92 10.24
C ARG A 244 17.75 -2.25 10.62
N GLY A 245 18.81 -2.63 9.89
CA GLY A 245 19.55 -3.88 10.09
C GLY A 245 18.75 -5.15 9.71
N ARG A 246 17.59 -5.02 9.06
CA ARG A 246 16.72 -6.14 8.68
C ARG A 246 16.46 -6.23 7.17
N VAL A 247 16.96 -5.26 6.40
CA VAL A 247 16.84 -5.25 4.94
C VAL A 247 17.88 -6.18 4.34
N MET A 248 17.42 -7.15 3.54
CA MET A 248 18.28 -8.08 2.79
C MET A 248 18.30 -7.79 1.28
N GLY A 249 17.38 -6.96 0.82
CA GLY A 249 17.29 -6.53 -0.56
C GLY A 249 16.46 -5.27 -0.66
N SER A 250 16.76 -4.45 -1.65
CA SER A 250 15.98 -3.27 -1.97
C SER A 250 16.08 -2.93 -3.45
N SER A 251 15.10 -2.17 -3.93
CA SER A 251 15.12 -1.51 -5.23
C SER A 251 14.39 -0.17 -5.14
N VAL A 252 14.61 0.64 -6.17
CA VAL A 252 14.02 1.97 -6.32
C VAL A 252 13.48 2.07 -7.74
N LEU A 253 12.28 2.63 -7.87
CA LEU A 253 11.73 3.14 -9.11
C LEU A 253 11.49 4.64 -8.90
N VAL A 254 11.92 5.49 -9.82
CA VAL A 254 11.70 6.94 -9.76
C VAL A 254 10.70 7.35 -10.83
N GLY A 255 9.64 8.05 -10.43
CA GLY A 255 8.75 8.77 -11.36
C GLY A 255 8.90 10.28 -11.16
N THR A 256 8.56 11.08 -12.18
CA THR A 256 8.61 12.55 -12.10
C THR A 256 7.25 13.18 -12.33
N TYR A 257 6.98 14.36 -11.76
CA TYR A 257 5.78 15.12 -12.09
C TYR A 257 6.00 16.62 -11.91
N ARG A 258 5.35 17.43 -12.76
CA ARG A 258 5.36 18.90 -12.75
C ARG A 258 3.98 19.42 -13.12
N ARG A 259 3.60 20.59 -12.59
CA ARG A 259 2.34 21.29 -12.87
C ARG A 259 2.53 22.61 -13.59
#